data_AF-A0AA35GIY6-F1
#
_entry.id   AF-A0AA35GIY6-F1
#
_cell.length_a   1.000
_cell.length_b   1.000
_cell.length_c   1.000
_cell.angle_alpha   90.00
_cell.angle_beta   90.00
_cell.angle_gamma   90.00
#
_symmetry.space_group_name_H-M   'P 1'
#
loop_
_entity.id
_entity.type
_entity.pdbx_description
1 polymer ?
#
loop_
_entity_poly.entity_id
_entity_poly.type
_entity_poly.pdbx_seq_one_letter_code
_entity_poly.pdbx_strand_id
1 'polypeptide(L)'
;MLAPVAWLVDAPLPALTASQWAAYAYLSGAGALVAYVLWFRGVARLPSVAVASLGLLSPLTAVILGWVLLSQSMGGISLLGLLVVLVSVFGVQWTSSR
;
A
#
# COMPACT_ATOMS: atom_id res chain seq x y z
N MET A 1 -13.00 13.82 19.64
CA MET A 1 -11.74 14.57 19.47
C MET A 1 -11.04 14.62 20.82
N LEU A 2 -9.95 13.87 20.98
CA LEU A 2 -9.19 13.82 22.25
C LEU A 2 -7.98 14.77 22.27
N ALA A 3 -7.67 15.41 21.13
CA ALA A 3 -6.47 16.23 20.97
C ALA A 3 -6.23 17.30 22.06
N PRO A 4 -7.26 18.05 22.53
CA PRO A 4 -7.05 19.02 23.61
C PRO A 4 -6.67 18.36 24.94
N VAL A 5 -7.27 17.20 25.24
CA VAL A 5 -7.00 16.44 26.47
C VAL A 5 -5.63 15.75 26.39
N ALA A 6 -5.29 15.17 25.24
CA ALA A 6 -3.98 14.58 24.99
C ALA A 6 -2.86 15.61 25.17
N TRP A 7 -3.05 16.84 24.69
CA TRP A 7 -2.05 17.91 24.88
C TRP A 7 -1.78 18.23 26.35
N LEU A 8 -2.82 18.15 27.19
CA LEU A 8 -2.73 18.48 28.62
C LEU A 8 -2.23 17.31 29.47
N VAL A 9 -2.44 16.06 29.03
CA VAL A 9 -2.26 14.85 29.85
C VAL A 9 -1.12 13.97 29.37
N ASP A 10 -0.82 13.91 28.07
CA ASP A 10 0.25 13.07 27.54
C ASP A 10 1.63 13.69 27.73
N ALA A 11 2.64 12.82 27.78
CA ALA A 11 4.04 13.22 27.79
C ALA A 11 4.38 14.06 26.55
N PRO A 12 5.35 15.01 26.65
CA PRO A 12 5.77 15.82 25.53
C PRO A 12 6.26 14.94 24.37
N LEU A 13 5.90 15.31 23.14
CA LEU A 13 6.30 14.55 21.97
C LEU A 13 7.84 14.53 21.87
N PRO A 14 8.45 13.36 21.57
CA PRO A 14 9.88 13.28 21.38
C PRO A 14 10.32 14.14 20.20
N ALA A 15 11.47 14.81 20.34
CA ALA A 15 12.06 15.57 19.25
C ALA A 15 12.44 14.63 18.11
N LEU A 16 11.92 14.91 16.90
CA LEU A 16 12.20 14.11 15.73
C LEU A 16 13.61 14.37 15.21
N THR A 17 14.35 13.30 14.94
CA THR A 17 15.64 13.34 14.26
C THR A 17 15.45 13.67 12.78
N ALA A 18 16.53 14.10 12.10
CA ALA A 18 16.50 14.36 10.66
C ALA A 18 16.08 13.12 9.84
N SER A 19 16.46 11.91 10.27
CA SER A 19 16.04 10.67 9.60
C SER A 19 14.54 10.39 9.74
N GLN A 20 13.95 10.69 10.88
CA GLN A 20 12.50 10.56 11.10
C GLN A 20 11.73 11.58 10.26
N TRP A 21 12.21 12.82 10.18
CA TRP A 21 11.65 13.82 9.27
C TRP A 21 11.70 13.37 7.80
N ALA A 22 12.83 12.82 7.36
CA ALA A 22 12.97 12.28 6.01
C ALA A 22 12.00 11.11 5.76
N ALA A 23 11.84 10.21 6.73
CA ALA A 23 10.88 9.11 6.64
C ALA A 23 9.44 9.61 6.53
N TYR A 24 9.05 10.62 7.33
CA TYR A 24 7.73 11.25 7.22
C TYR A 24 7.51 11.94 5.88
N ALA A 25 8.52 12.65 5.37
CA ALA A 25 8.46 13.28 4.05
C ALA A 25 8.27 12.22 2.94
N TYR A 26 8.97 11.09 3.04
CA TYR A 26 8.80 9.97 2.11
C TYR A 26 7.39 9.36 2.20
N LEU A 27 6.92 9.04 3.40
CA LEU A 27 5.61 8.42 3.59
C LEU A 27 4.46 9.34 3.15
N SER A 28 4.52 10.62 3.49
CA SER A 28 3.51 11.61 3.09
C SER A 28 3.59 11.97 1.61
N GLY A 29 4.78 12.10 1.04
CA GLY A 29 4.96 12.42 -0.38
C GLY A 29 4.64 11.24 -1.29
N ALA A 30 5.41 10.15 -1.17
CA ALA A 30 5.25 8.98 -2.03
C ALA A 30 4.03 8.14 -1.64
N GLY A 31 3.92 7.80 -0.35
CA GLY A 31 2.91 6.87 0.17
C GLY A 31 1.49 7.46 0.25
N ALA A 32 1.36 8.78 0.45
CA ALA A 32 0.08 9.45 0.46
C ALA A 32 -0.13 10.29 -0.81
N LEU A 33 0.57 11.41 -0.99
CA LEU A 33 0.26 12.37 -2.05
C LEU A 33 0.29 11.73 -3.45
N VAL A 34 1.41 11.13 -3.84
CA VAL A 34 1.57 10.52 -5.17
C VAL A 34 0.64 9.32 -5.34
N ALA A 35 0.62 8.42 -4.36
CA ALA A 35 -0.23 7.22 -4.40
C ALA A 35 -1.72 7.59 -4.54
N TYR A 36 -2.24 8.53 -3.75
CA TYR A 36 -3.63 8.96 -3.82
C TYR A 36 -3.95 9.67 -5.14
N VAL A 37 -3.06 10.54 -5.63
CA VAL A 37 -3.27 11.20 -6.93
C VAL A 37 -3.40 10.16 -8.04
N LEU A 38 -2.52 9.15 -8.08
CA LEU A 38 -2.60 8.07 -9.07
C LEU A 38 -3.85 7.21 -8.87
N TRP A 39 -4.17 6.86 -7.62
CA TRP A 39 -5.35 6.07 -7.28
C TRP A 39 -6.64 6.74 -7.72
N PHE A 40 -6.89 7.99 -7.29
CA PHE A 40 -8.12 8.71 -7.64
C PHE A 40 -8.23 8.95 -9.15
N ARG A 41 -7.11 9.25 -9.83
CA ARG A 41 -7.09 9.34 -11.29
C ARG A 41 -7.46 8.03 -11.98
N GLY A 42 -7.02 6.89 -11.44
CA GLY A 42 -7.33 5.56 -11.96
C GLY A 42 -8.78 5.16 -11.69
N VAL A 43 -9.26 5.32 -10.46
CA VAL A 43 -10.63 5.00 -10.05
C VAL A 43 -11.66 5.78 -10.87
N ALA A 44 -11.37 7.05 -11.21
CA ALA A 44 -12.25 7.86 -12.05
C ALA A 44 -12.37 7.35 -13.50
N ARG A 45 -11.50 6.45 -13.95
CA ARG A 45 -11.41 5.99 -15.36
C ARG A 45 -11.72 4.51 -15.56
N LEU A 46 -11.80 3.74 -14.47
CA LEU A 46 -11.94 2.28 -14.51
C LEU A 46 -13.30 1.84 -13.94
N PRO A 47 -13.88 0.75 -14.43
CA PRO A 47 -15.08 0.18 -13.84
C PRO A 47 -14.80 -0.36 -12.43
N SER A 48 -15.79 -0.30 -11.53
CA SER A 48 -15.65 -0.67 -10.11
C SER A 48 -15.08 -2.08 -9.90
N VAL A 49 -15.41 -3.03 -10.79
CA VAL A 49 -14.91 -4.42 -10.74
C VAL A 49 -13.41 -4.48 -10.99
N ALA A 50 -12.90 -3.73 -11.97
CA ALA A 50 -11.46 -3.65 -12.23
C ALA A 50 -10.73 -3.02 -11.03
N VAL A 51 -11.25 -1.93 -10.48
CA VAL A 51 -10.69 -1.24 -9.32
C VAL A 51 -10.56 -2.17 -8.12
N ALA A 52 -11.60 -2.97 -7.83
CA ALA A 52 -11.58 -3.91 -6.70
C ALA A 52 -10.44 -4.93 -6.81
N SER A 53 -10.18 -5.46 -8.01
CA SER A 53 -9.06 -6.40 -8.21
C SER A 53 -7.68 -5.78 -8.04
N LEU A 54 -7.50 -4.51 -8.41
CA LEU A 54 -6.22 -3.80 -8.24
C LEU A 54 -5.81 -3.67 -6.77
N GLY A 55 -6.77 -3.67 -5.84
CA GLY A 55 -6.49 -3.68 -4.40
C GLY A 55 -5.63 -4.87 -3.95
N LEU A 56 -5.75 -6.02 -4.63
CA LEU A 56 -4.95 -7.21 -4.36
C LEU A 56 -3.46 -7.04 -4.73
N LEU A 57 -3.11 -6.04 -5.54
CA LEU A 57 -1.71 -5.77 -5.86
C LEU A 57 -0.92 -5.25 -4.65
N SER A 58 -1.57 -4.59 -3.68
CA SER A 58 -0.91 -4.10 -2.48
C SER A 58 -0.29 -5.23 -1.64
N PRO A 59 -1.03 -6.26 -1.19
CA PRO A 59 -0.43 -7.39 -0.48
C PRO A 59 0.58 -8.17 -1.33
N LEU A 60 0.39 -8.27 -2.66
CA LEU A 60 1.37 -8.89 -3.55
C LEU A 60 2.71 -8.14 -3.54
N THR A 61 2.66 -6.82 -3.71
CA THR A 61 3.88 -5.98 -3.67
C THR A 61 4.57 -6.07 -2.31
N ALA A 62 3.83 -6.06 -1.20
CA ALA A 62 4.39 -6.23 0.13
C ALA A 62 5.13 -7.57 0.29
N VAL A 63 4.53 -8.67 -0.17
CA VAL A 63 5.13 -10.02 -0.14
C VAL A 63 6.40 -10.08 -1.00
N ILE A 64 6.36 -9.51 -2.21
CA ILE A 64 7.52 -9.46 -3.12
C ILE A 64 8.67 -8.63 -2.50
N LEU A 65 8.37 -7.45 -1.95
CA LEU A 65 9.37 -6.61 -1.30
C LEU A 65 9.96 -7.27 -0.05
N GLY A 66 9.13 -7.93 0.77
CA GLY A 66 9.59 -8.69 1.93
C GLY A 66 10.54 -9.83 1.54
N TRP A 67 10.21 -10.57 0.48
CA TRP A 67 11.05 -11.65 0.00
C TRP A 67 12.36 -11.16 -0.61
N VAL A 68 12.29 -10.17 -1.50
CA VAL A 68 13.45 -9.71 -2.29
C VAL A 68 14.36 -8.78 -1.49
N LEU A 69 13.79 -7.82 -0.75
CA LEU A 69 14.56 -6.77 -0.07
C LEU A 69 14.85 -7.07 1.40
N LEU A 70 13.96 -7.80 2.08
CA LEU A 70 14.12 -8.14 3.50
C LEU A 70 14.56 -9.60 3.71
N SER A 71 14.84 -10.35 2.63
CA SER A 71 15.26 -11.76 2.65
C SER A 71 14.31 -12.66 3.45
N GLN A 72 13.02 -12.33 3.50
CA GLN A 72 12.02 -13.15 4.18
C GLN A 72 11.79 -14.45 3.41
N SER A 73 11.69 -15.58 4.11
CA SER A 73 11.50 -16.88 3.47
C SER A 73 10.12 -16.99 2.81
N MET A 74 10.10 -17.36 1.52
CA MET A 74 8.88 -17.62 0.77
C MET A 74 8.69 -19.12 0.62
N GLY A 75 7.65 -19.67 1.26
CA GLY A 75 7.28 -21.08 1.11
C GLY A 75 6.62 -21.37 -0.25
N GLY A 76 6.66 -22.62 -0.70
CA GLY A 76 6.05 -23.03 -1.96
C GLY A 76 4.53 -22.76 -2.03
N ILE A 77 3.81 -22.92 -0.91
CA ILE A 77 2.37 -22.60 -0.84
C ILE A 77 2.12 -21.10 -1.00
N SER A 78 2.97 -20.25 -0.39
CA SER A 78 2.88 -18.79 -0.54
C SER A 78 3.11 -18.34 -1.99
N LEU A 79 4.03 -18.98 -2.70
CA LEU A 79 4.25 -18.75 -4.13
C LEU A 79 3.04 -19.14 -4.97
N LEU A 80 2.40 -20.28 -4.69
CA LEU A 80 1.17 -20.67 -5.37
C LEU A 80 0.06 -19.66 -5.11
N GLY A 81 -0.11 -19.19 -3.87
CA GLY A 81 -1.04 -18.13 -3.52
C GLY A 81 -0.77 -16.83 -4.30
N LEU A 82 0.50 -16.42 -4.37
CA LEU A 82 0.94 -15.25 -5.14
C LEU A 82 0.52 -15.37 -6.62
N LEU A 83 0.79 -16.53 -7.24
CA LEU A 83 0.45 -16.81 -8.64
C LEU A 83 -1.06 -16.81 -8.87
N VAL A 84 -1.84 -17.44 -7.99
CA VAL A 84 -3.31 -17.48 -8.10
C VAL A 84 -3.90 -16.07 -8.07
N VAL A 85 -3.42 -15.22 -7.15
CA VAL A 85 -3.88 -13.83 -7.06
C VAL A 85 -3.47 -13.05 -8.31
N LEU A 86 -2.25 -13.19 -8.81
CA LEU A 86 -1.80 -12.53 -10.04
C LEU A 86 -2.66 -12.91 -11.26
N VAL A 87 -2.93 -14.21 -11.44
CA VAL A 87 -3.79 -14.70 -12.54
C VAL A 87 -5.21 -14.18 -12.40
N SER A 88 -5.75 -14.13 -11.18
CA SER A 88 -7.08 -13.58 -10.90
C SER A 88 -7.17 -12.10 -11.29
N VAL A 89 -6.23 -11.27 -10.85
CA VAL A 89 -6.17 -9.84 -11.22
C VAL A 89 -6.07 -9.68 -12.72
N PHE A 90 -5.18 -10.43 -13.37
CA PHE A 90 -5.03 -10.38 -14.84
C PHE A 90 -6.34 -10.73 -15.57
N GLY A 91 -7.03 -11.80 -15.15
CA GLY A 91 -8.32 -12.20 -15.71
C GLY A 91 -9.38 -11.10 -15.60
N VAL A 92 -9.49 -10.46 -14.43
CA VAL A 92 -10.45 -9.36 -14.20
C VAL A 92 -10.11 -8.12 -15.05
N GLN A 93 -8.84 -7.74 -15.14
CA GLN A 93 -8.43 -6.60 -15.97
C GLN A 93 -8.70 -6.85 -17.46
N TRP A 94 -8.48 -8.08 -17.93
CA TRP A 94 -8.73 -8.45 -19.32
C TRP A 94 -10.22 -8.41 -19.68
N THR A 95 -11.10 -8.90 -18.81
CA THR A 95 -12.54 -8.86 -19.06
C THR A 95 -13.12 -7.47 -18.93
N SER A 96 -12.53 -6.61 -18.07
CA SER A 96 -13.00 -5.24 -17.86
C SER A 96 -12.51 -4.24 -18.91
N SER A 97 -11.50 -4.61 -19.71
CA SER A 97 -10.98 -3.78 -20.82
C SER A 97 -11.61 -4.11 -22.17
N ARG A 98 -12.43 -5.16 -22.25
CA ARG A 98 -13.30 -5.49 -23.38
C ARG A 98 -14.68 -4.89 -23.18
#